data_AF-A0A351TAP4-F1
#
_entry.id   AF-A0A351TAP4-F1
#
_cell.length_a   1.000
_cell.length_b   1.000
_cell.length_c   1.000
_cell.angle_alpha   90.00
_cell.angle_beta   90.00
_cell.angle_gamma   90.00
#
_symmetry.space_group_name_H-M   'P 1'
#
loop_
_entity.id
_entity.type
_entity.pdbx_description
1 polymer ?
#
loop_
_entity_poly.entity_id
_entity_poly.type
_entity_poly.pdbx_seq_one_letter_code
_entity_poly.pdbx_strand_id
1 'polypeptide(L)' 'MNPEEEKSRLKLEIEDRKEYIKIIDHKLLNAEFIKNAPESVVRAEQAKKAQALEHLEKLKMKFNSL' A
#
# COMPACT_ATOMS: atom_id res chain seq x y z
N MET A 1 -10.57 18.31 15.34
CA MET A 1 -9.65 17.20 15.60
C MET A 1 -8.41 17.78 16.23
N ASN A 2 -8.00 17.26 17.39
CA ASN A 2 -6.76 17.68 18.02
C ASN A 2 -5.54 16.97 17.37
N PRO A 3 -4.29 17.44 17.59
CA PRO A 3 -3.10 16.85 16.97
C PRO A 3 -2.93 15.34 17.25
N GLU A 4 -3.28 14.88 18.45
CA GLU A 4 -3.15 13.46 18.85
C GLU A 4 -4.17 12.55 18.14
N GLU A 5 -5.40 13.04 17.93
CA GLU A 5 -6.43 12.36 17.16
C GLU A 5 -6.03 12.26 15.68
N GLU A 6 -5.48 13.33 15.10
CA GLU A 6 -4.98 13.35 13.71
C GLU A 6 -3.83 12.34 13.54
N LYS A 7 -2.88 12.34 14.48
CA LYS A 7 -1.76 11.40 14.50
C LYS A 7 -2.23 9.95 14.60
N SER A 8 -3.21 9.68 15.46
CA SER A 8 -3.82 8.34 15.57
C SER A 8 -4.53 7.92 14.29
N ARG A 9 -5.29 8.82 13.65
CA ARG A 9 -5.97 8.53 12.37
C ARG A 9 -4.96 8.19 11.27
N LEU A 10 -3.91 9.00 11.13
CA LEU A 10 -2.87 8.75 10.13
C LEU A 10 -2.11 7.45 10.38
N LYS A 11 -1.87 7.09 11.65
CA LYS A 11 -1.25 5.81 12.00
C LYS A 11 -2.10 4.64 11.52
N LEU A 12 -3.42 4.68 11.75
CA LEU A 12 -4.34 3.65 11.26
C LEU A 12 -4.31 3.58 9.73
N GLU A 13 -4.38 4.71 9.04
CA GLU A 13 -4.36 4.77 7.58
C GLU A 13 -3.05 4.22 7.00
N ILE A 14 -1.92 4.46 7.67
CA ILE A 14 -0.60 3.90 7.34
C ILE A 14 -0.61 2.37 7.49
N GLU A 15 -1.15 1.84 8.58
CA GLU A 15 -1.21 0.39 8.81
C GLU A 15 -2.14 -0.31 7.81
N ASP A 16 -3.33 0.27 7.54
CA ASP A 16 -4.25 -0.25 6.51
C ASP A 16 -3.59 -0.28 5.12
N ARG A 17 -2.84 0.78 4.79
CA ARG A 17 -2.10 0.85 3.53
C ARG A 17 -0.98 -0.18 3.45
N LYS A 18 -0.27 -0.44 4.54
CA LYS A 18 0.76 -1.50 4.60
C LYS A 18 0.16 -2.89 4.40
N GLU A 19 -0.97 -3.17 5.04
CA GLU A 19 -1.64 -4.47 4.87
C GLU A 19 -2.12 -4.66 3.43
N TYR A 20 -2.66 -3.61 2.81
CA TYR A 20 -3.02 -3.63 1.40
C TYR A 20 -1.82 -3.97 0.48
N ILE A 21 -0.66 -3.34 0.72
CA ILE A 21 0.56 -3.63 -0.04
C ILE A 21 0.99 -5.09 0.16
N LYS A 22 0.92 -5.60 1.38
CA LYS A 22 1.28 -6.99 1.71
C LYS A 22 0.42 -8.00 0.96
N ILE A 23 -0.89 -7.74 0.84
CA ILE A 23 -1.81 -8.59 0.05
C ILE A 23 -1.40 -8.62 -1.42
N ILE A 24 -1.03 -7.47 -1.99
CA ILE A 24 -0.55 -7.41 -3.39
C ILE A 24 0.79 -8.15 -3.53
N ASP A 25 1.69 -7.97 -2.57
CA ASP A 25 2.99 -8.66 -2.57
C ASP A 25 2.84 -10.17 -2.50
N HIS A 26 1.92 -10.69 -1.70
CA HIS A 26 1.64 -12.13 -1.69
C HIS A 26 1.23 -12.66 -3.06
N LYS A 27 0.46 -11.89 -3.85
CA LYS A 27 0.13 -12.28 -5.23
C LYS A 27 1.35 -12.19 -6.14
N LEU A 28 2.09 -11.09 -6.08
CA LEU A 28 3.23 -10.85 -6.98
C LEU A 28 4.44 -11.75 -6.68
N LEU A 29 4.58 -12.25 -5.45
CA LEU A 29 5.60 -13.23 -5.07
C LEU A 29 5.18 -14.67 -5.35
N ASN A 30 3.90 -14.92 -5.60
CA ASN A 30 3.41 -16.25 -5.96
C ASN A 30 3.77 -16.55 -7.43
N ALA A 31 4.73 -17.45 -7.62
CA ALA A 31 5.20 -17.86 -8.95
C ALA A 31 4.09 -18.47 -9.83
N GLU A 32 3.09 -19.16 -9.25
CA GLU A 32 1.95 -19.67 -9.99
C GLU A 32 1.06 -18.53 -10.50
N PHE A 33 0.83 -17.50 -9.69
CA PHE A 33 0.10 -16.32 -10.12
C PHE A 33 0.81 -15.61 -11.28
N ILE A 34 2.13 -15.36 -11.14
CA ILE A 34 2.91 -14.68 -12.18
C ILE A 34 2.94 -15.49 -13.49
N LYS A 35 3.05 -16.82 -13.40
CA LYS A 35 3.13 -17.69 -14.58
C LYS A 35 1.78 -17.85 -15.29
N ASN A 36 0.69 -17.93 -14.54
CA ASN A 36 -0.61 -18.31 -15.09
C ASN A 36 -1.54 -17.11 -15.35
N ALA A 37 -1.32 -15.97 -14.71
CA ALA A 37 -2.15 -14.78 -14.92
C ALA A 37 -1.77 -14.07 -16.24
N PRO A 38 -2.75 -13.44 -16.93
CA PRO A 38 -2.45 -12.57 -18.06
C PRO A 38 -1.48 -11.46 -17.68
N GLU A 39 -0.59 -11.10 -18.60
CA GLU A 39 0.39 -10.03 -18.37
C GLU A 39 -0.27 -8.70 -17.95
N SER A 40 -1.43 -8.38 -18.53
CA SER A 40 -2.21 -7.19 -18.16
C SER A 40 -2.65 -7.20 -16.69
N VAL A 41 -2.96 -8.37 -16.13
CA VAL A 41 -3.34 -8.54 -14.73
C VAL A 41 -2.13 -8.38 -13.82
N VAL A 42 -1.00 -9.00 -14.16
CA VAL A 42 0.26 -8.87 -13.40
C VAL A 42 0.72 -7.42 -13.38
N ARG A 43 0.71 -6.74 -14.54
CA ARG A 43 1.03 -5.31 -14.65
C ARG A 43 0.08 -4.44 -13.85
N ALA A 44 -1.22 -4.76 -13.83
CA ALA A 44 -2.19 -4.02 -13.02
C ALA A 44 -1.92 -4.16 -11.52
N GLU A 45 -1.58 -5.35 -11.02
CA GLU A 45 -1.21 -5.53 -9.61
C GLU A 45 0.11 -4.80 -9.27
N GLN A 46 1.10 -4.82 -10.16
CA GLN A 46 2.34 -4.02 -10.01
C GLN A 46 2.06 -2.52 -9.95
N ALA A 47 1.17 -2.01 -10.82
CA ALA A 47 0.76 -0.62 -10.82
C ALA A 47 0.03 -0.24 -9.52
N LYS A 48 -0.88 -1.09 -9.03
CA LYS A 48 -1.55 -0.91 -7.73
C LYS A 48 -0.54 -0.84 -6.58
N LYS A 49 0.48 -1.71 -6.59
CA LYS A 49 1.55 -1.67 -5.60
C LYS A 49 2.30 -0.34 -5.63
N ALA A 50 2.70 0.12 -6.83
CA ALA A 50 3.41 1.39 -6.99
C ALA A 50 2.59 2.59 -6.45
N GLN A 51 1.31 2.67 -6.81
CA GLN A 51 0.40 3.70 -6.32
C GLN A 51 0.21 3.62 -4.79
N ALA A 52 0.07 2.41 -4.25
CA ALA A 52 -0.07 2.22 -2.81
C ALA A 52 1.18 2.64 -2.03
N LEU A 53 2.38 2.38 -2.57
CA LEU A 53 3.65 2.82 -1.99
C LEU A 53 3.80 4.34 -2.04
N GLU A 54 3.45 4.97 -3.16
CA GLU A 54 3.46 6.44 -3.27
C GLU A 54 2.51 7.08 -2.24
N HIS A 55 1.30 6.52 -2.09
CA HIS A 55 0.36 7.01 -1.10
C HIS A 55 0.85 6.79 0.33
N LEU A 56 1.42 5.62 0.63
CA LEU A 56 2.01 5.33 1.94
C LEU A 56 3.09 6.35 2.30
N GLU A 57 3.94 6.74 1.34
CA GLU A 57 4.98 7.72 1.57
C GLU A 57 4.41 9.10 1.89
N LYS A 58 3.39 9.54 1.15
CA LYS A 58 2.68 10.80 1.44
C LYS A 58 2.05 10.79 2.85
N LEU A 59 1.47 9.67 3.26
CA LEU A 59 0.90 9.52 4.61
C LEU A 59 1.99 9.60 5.70
N LYS A 60 3.14 8.96 5.48
CA LYS A 60 4.28 9.04 6.39
C LYS A 60 4.86 10.45 6.47
N MET A 61 5.02 11.13 5.34
CA MET A 61 5.48 12.53 5.32
C MET A 61 4.54 13.42 6.12
N LYS A 62 3.23 13.27 5.90
CA LYS A 62 2.21 14.01 6.65
C LYS A 62 2.28 13.69 8.15
N PHE A 63 2.37 12.41 8.53
CA PHE A 63 2.49 11.98 9.91
C PHE A 63 3.74 12.55 10.61
N ASN A 64 4.87 12.61 9.90
CA ASN A 64 6.12 13.14 10.43
C ASN A 64 6.14 14.67 10.53
N SER A 65 5.27 15.35 9.78
CA SER A 65 5.11 16.81 9.81
C SER A 65 4.15 17.33 10.89
N LEU A 66 3.51 16.41 11.64
CA LEU A 66 2.62 16.71 12.78
C LEU A 66 3.38 16.70 14.10
#